data_AF-A0A9D8LZR7-F1
#
_entry.id   AF-A0A9D8LZR7-F1
#
_cell.length_a   1.000
_cell.length_b   1.000
_cell.length_c   1.000
_cell.angle_alpha   90.00
_cell.angle_beta   90.00
_cell.angle_gamma   90.00
#
_symmetry.space_group_name_H-M   'P 1'
#
loop_
_entity.id
_entity.type
_entity.pdbx_description
1 polymer ?
#
loop_
_entity_poly.entity_id
_entity_poly.type
_entity_poly.pdbx_seq_one_letter_code
_entity_poly.pdbx_strand_id
1 'polypeptide(L)'
;MSIAALVLWLVTAGGGFYLLAKWVARGGVRQAGVTRLSPPLVFGHFLLAALGLVVWIAYLVLDNDTLGWVALGVLVAVALLGFTMFFRWLPTYRSRTQLIEAVPAERSFPIPVVLAHGALAATTIVVVLLANLGVGGS
;
A
#
# COMPACT_ATOMS: atom_id res chain seq x y z
N MET A 1 4.73 18.59 10.14
CA MET A 1 3.94 17.42 9.66
C MET A 1 4.82 16.39 8.98
N SER A 2 6.03 16.75 8.55
CA SER A 2 6.88 15.93 7.70
C SER A 2 7.40 14.66 8.37
N ILE A 3 7.77 14.73 9.66
CA ILE A 3 8.15 13.54 10.45
C ILE A 3 6.94 12.64 10.72
N ALA A 4 5.77 13.22 11.01
CA ALA A 4 4.55 12.43 11.17
C ALA A 4 4.18 11.67 9.89
N ALA A 5 4.33 12.32 8.71
CA ALA A 5 4.18 11.67 7.41
C ALA A 5 5.15 10.49 7.25
N LEU A 6 6.43 10.67 7.60
CA LEU A 6 7.44 9.62 7.54
C LEU A 6 7.06 8.42 8.42
N VAL A 7 6.70 8.66 9.69
CA VAL A 7 6.29 7.60 10.62
C VAL A 7 5.06 6.87 10.11
N LEU A 8 4.02 7.59 9.68
CA LEU A 8 2.80 6.98 9.13
C LEU A 8 3.08 6.16 7.88
N TRP A 9 3.94 6.66 6.98
CA TRP A 9 4.32 5.94 5.78
C TRP A 9 5.07 4.66 6.12
N LEU A 10 6.03 4.70 7.07
CA LEU A 10 6.75 3.51 7.53
C LEU A 10 5.81 2.46 8.15
N VAL A 11 4.85 2.87 8.99
CA VAL A 11 3.86 1.96 9.59
C VAL A 11 2.96 1.37 8.50
N THR A 12 2.51 2.20 7.54
CA THR A 12 1.71 1.75 6.39
C THR A 12 2.49 0.73 5.55
N ALA A 13 3.77 0.99 5.27
CA ALA A 13 4.66 0.10 4.53
C ALA A 13 4.86 -1.23 5.26
N GLY A 14 5.00 -1.22 6.59
CA GLY A 14 5.04 -2.42 7.41
C GLY A 14 3.78 -3.28 7.29
N GLY A 15 2.59 -2.66 7.33
CA GLY A 15 1.33 -3.34 7.08
C GLY A 15 1.24 -3.95 5.68
N GLY A 16 1.69 -3.21 4.65
CA GLY A 16 1.75 -3.68 3.27
C GLY A 16 2.73 -4.85 3.08
N PHE A 17 3.90 -4.77 3.71
CA PHE A 17 4.91 -5.84 3.70
C PHE A 17 4.40 -7.11 4.37
N TYR A 18 3.70 -7.01 5.50
CA TYR A 18 3.07 -8.17 6.14
C TYR A 18 2.05 -8.86 5.20
N LEU A 19 1.20 -8.09 4.52
CA LEU A 19 0.24 -8.63 3.55
C LEU A 19 0.95 -9.28 2.35
N LEU A 20 2.00 -8.65 1.83
CA LEU A 20 2.84 -9.21 0.76
C LEU A 20 3.48 -10.53 1.18
N ALA A 21 4.12 -10.58 2.34
CA ALA A 21 4.75 -11.78 2.88
C ALA A 21 3.74 -12.92 3.02
N LYS A 22 2.54 -12.62 3.53
CA LYS A 22 1.46 -13.59 3.65
C LYS A 22 0.99 -14.11 2.29
N TRP A 23 0.83 -13.22 1.31
CA TRP A 23 0.43 -13.58 -0.05
C TRP A 23 1.47 -14.48 -0.74
N VAL A 24 2.75 -14.13 -0.64
CA VAL A 24 3.87 -14.93 -1.18
C VAL A 24 3.96 -16.29 -0.49
N ALA A 25 3.88 -16.32 0.85
CA ALA A 25 3.92 -17.56 1.63
C ALA A 25 2.76 -18.52 1.29
N ARG A 26 1.62 -17.99 0.86
CA ARG A 26 0.47 -18.77 0.38
C ARG A 26 0.52 -19.10 -1.11
N GLY A 27 1.62 -18.76 -1.79
CA GLY A 27 1.86 -19.13 -3.18
C GLY A 27 1.18 -18.22 -4.21
N GLY A 28 0.78 -17.00 -3.86
CA GLY A 28 0.07 -16.09 -4.76
C GLY A 28 0.79 -15.83 -6.10
N VAL A 29 2.13 -15.86 -6.11
CA VAL A 29 2.94 -15.73 -7.33
C VAL A 29 2.73 -16.91 -8.31
N ARG A 30 2.52 -18.11 -7.78
CA ARG A 30 2.42 -19.38 -8.54
C ARG A 30 0.98 -19.72 -8.94
N GLN A 31 0.00 -18.99 -8.40
CA GLN A 31 -1.43 -19.25 -8.59
C GLN A 31 -2.04 -18.42 -9.74
N ALA A 32 -1.29 -18.18 -10.82
CA ALA A 32 -1.78 -17.42 -11.97
C ALA A 32 -3.07 -18.06 -12.54
N GLY A 33 -4.21 -17.37 -12.39
CA GLY A 33 -5.54 -17.87 -12.77
C GLY A 33 -6.49 -18.16 -11.60
N VAL A 34 -5.97 -18.37 -10.39
CA VAL A 34 -6.76 -18.58 -9.15
C VAL A 34 -6.75 -17.31 -8.27
N THR A 35 -5.60 -16.62 -8.19
CA THR A 35 -5.51 -15.30 -7.53
C THR A 35 -6.20 -14.22 -8.40
N ARG A 36 -7.00 -13.38 -7.77
CA ARG A 36 -7.50 -12.14 -8.36
C ARG A 36 -6.45 -11.03 -8.32
N LEU A 37 -5.38 -11.18 -7.54
CA LEU A 37 -4.27 -10.24 -7.49
C LEU A 37 -3.14 -10.71 -8.40
N SER A 38 -2.89 -9.97 -9.48
CA SER A 38 -1.80 -10.31 -10.40
C SER A 38 -0.45 -9.93 -9.78
N PRO A 39 0.61 -10.77 -9.92
CA PRO A 39 1.92 -10.45 -9.38
C PRO A 39 2.47 -9.08 -9.82
N PRO A 40 2.37 -8.66 -11.10
CA PRO A 40 2.83 -7.34 -11.52
C PRO A 40 2.14 -6.19 -10.79
N LEU A 41 0.84 -6.31 -10.51
CA LEU A 41 0.08 -5.32 -9.77
C LEU A 41 0.59 -5.23 -8.32
N VAL A 42 0.74 -6.38 -7.65
CA VAL A 42 1.20 -6.48 -6.25
C VAL A 42 2.61 -5.93 -6.08
N PHE A 43 3.56 -6.40 -6.88
CA PHE A 43 4.93 -5.92 -6.82
C PHE A 43 5.07 -4.48 -7.29
N GLY A 44 4.31 -4.06 -8.32
CA GLY A 44 4.31 -2.68 -8.80
C GLY A 44 3.86 -1.69 -7.73
N HIS A 45 2.76 -1.98 -7.02
CA HIS A 45 2.32 -1.17 -5.88
C HIS A 45 3.38 -1.10 -4.77
N PHE A 46 3.95 -2.25 -4.38
CA PHE A 46 4.94 -2.29 -3.31
C PHE A 46 6.22 -1.53 -3.67
N LEU A 47 6.73 -1.70 -4.89
CA LEU A 47 7.91 -1.01 -5.37
C LEU A 47 7.67 0.50 -5.51
N LEU A 48 6.52 0.91 -6.05
CA LEU A 48 6.17 2.34 -6.11
C LEU A 48 6.03 2.95 -4.71
N ALA A 49 5.47 2.21 -3.74
CA ALA A 49 5.38 2.67 -2.36
C ALA A 49 6.77 2.86 -1.73
N ALA A 50 7.71 1.93 -1.99
CA ALA A 50 9.08 2.02 -1.51
C ALA A 50 9.84 3.18 -2.18
N LEU A 51 9.71 3.33 -3.49
CA LEU A 51 10.34 4.43 -4.23
C LEU A 51 9.79 5.79 -3.79
N GLY A 52 8.47 5.91 -3.61
CA GLY A 52 7.86 7.13 -3.06
C GLY A 52 8.39 7.48 -1.68
N LEU A 53 8.57 6.48 -0.80
CA LEU A 53 9.16 6.69 0.52
C LEU A 53 10.62 7.15 0.44
N VAL A 54 11.42 6.59 -0.48
CA VAL A 54 12.79 7.04 -0.71
C VAL A 54 12.82 8.49 -1.20
N VAL A 55 11.94 8.87 -2.12
CA VAL A 55 11.81 10.26 -2.58
C VAL A 55 11.40 11.18 -1.43
N TRP A 56 10.48 10.76 -0.55
CA TRP A 56 10.10 11.52 0.63
C TRP A 56 11.28 11.72 1.61
N ILE A 57 12.07 10.68 1.86
CA ILE A 57 13.28 10.80 2.70
C ILE A 57 14.29 11.74 2.05
N ALA A 58 14.47 11.66 0.73
CA ALA A 58 15.33 12.59 0.00
C ALA A 58 14.84 14.04 0.10
N TYR A 59 13.52 14.28 0.05
CA TYR A 59 12.92 15.58 0.35
C TYR A 59 13.33 16.08 1.74
N LEU A 60 13.22 15.26 2.79
CA LEU A 60 13.59 15.67 4.15
C LEU A 60 15.09 15.99 4.31
N VAL A 61 15.96 15.33 3.54
CA VAL A 61 17.41 15.53 3.61
C VAL A 61 17.86 16.72 2.78
N LEU A 62 17.27 16.91 1.60
CA LEU A 62 17.67 17.92 0.63
C LEU A 62 16.86 19.21 0.74
N ASP A 63 15.77 19.20 1.50
CA ASP A 63 14.83 20.31 1.69
C ASP A 63 14.33 20.89 0.36
N ASN A 64 14.02 20.00 -0.59
CA ASN A 64 13.59 20.38 -1.94
C ASN A 64 12.10 20.11 -2.12
N ASP A 65 11.29 21.17 -2.10
CA ASP A 65 9.83 21.10 -2.24
C ASP A 65 9.35 20.31 -3.47
N THR A 66 10.12 20.35 -4.57
CA THR A 66 9.78 19.59 -5.78
C THR A 66 9.73 18.08 -5.49
N LEU A 67 10.65 17.57 -4.67
CA LEU A 67 10.66 16.16 -4.25
C LEU A 67 9.45 15.82 -3.38
N GLY A 68 9.02 16.73 -2.50
CA GLY A 68 7.81 16.57 -1.69
C GLY A 68 6.55 16.41 -2.55
N TRP A 69 6.40 17.23 -3.59
CA TRP A 69 5.29 17.13 -4.54
C TRP A 69 5.37 15.86 -5.42
N VAL A 70 6.57 15.48 -5.86
CA VAL A 70 6.77 14.22 -6.60
C VAL A 70 6.39 13.01 -5.73
N ALA A 71 6.84 12.97 -4.47
CA ALA A 71 6.49 11.91 -3.53
C ALA A 71 4.97 11.82 -3.31
N LEU A 72 4.27 12.95 -3.20
CA LEU A 72 2.81 12.98 -3.11
C LEU A 72 2.16 12.41 -4.38
N GLY A 73 2.62 12.80 -5.57
CA GLY A 73 2.12 12.27 -6.84
C GLY A 73 2.29 10.74 -6.94
N VAL A 74 3.47 10.23 -6.57
CA VAL A 74 3.74 8.79 -6.49
C VAL A 74 2.82 8.12 -5.47
N LEU A 75 2.64 8.71 -4.29
CA LEU A 75 1.78 8.16 -3.24
C LEU A 75 0.30 8.07 -3.69
N VAL A 76 -0.18 9.03 -4.47
CA VAL A 76 -1.52 8.96 -5.08
C VAL A 76 -1.61 7.79 -6.07
N ALA A 77 -0.61 7.60 -6.95
CA ALA A 77 -0.58 6.46 -7.86
C ALA A 77 -0.55 5.12 -7.11
N VAL A 78 0.25 5.03 -6.04
CA VAL A 78 0.30 3.88 -5.12
C VAL A 78 -1.08 3.60 -4.52
N ALA A 79 -1.79 4.63 -4.06
CA ALA A 79 -3.12 4.50 -3.48
C ALA A 79 -4.14 3.99 -4.49
N LEU A 80 -4.13 4.48 -5.73
CA LEU A 80 -5.02 4.00 -6.80
C LEU A 80 -4.79 2.50 -7.11
N LEU A 81 -3.53 2.05 -7.14
CA LEU A 81 -3.21 0.63 -7.27
C LEU A 81 -3.69 -0.17 -6.05
N GLY A 82 -3.52 0.36 -4.85
CA GLY A 82 -4.01 -0.25 -3.60
C GLY A 82 -5.54 -0.41 -3.59
N PHE A 83 -6.28 0.62 -4.01
CA PHE A 83 -7.74 0.53 -4.17
C PHE A 83 -8.13 -0.51 -5.21
N THR A 84 -7.42 -0.58 -6.33
CA THR A 84 -7.64 -1.62 -7.34
C THR A 84 -7.50 -3.02 -6.75
N MET A 85 -6.48 -3.26 -5.92
CA MET A 85 -6.32 -4.52 -5.19
C MET A 85 -7.48 -4.77 -4.22
N PHE A 86 -7.87 -3.76 -3.44
CA PHE A 86 -8.93 -3.87 -2.45
C PHE A 86 -10.27 -4.26 -3.09
N PHE A 87 -10.65 -3.63 -4.20
CA PHE A 87 -11.88 -3.97 -4.94
C PHE A 87 -11.81 -5.35 -5.57
N ARG A 88 -10.63 -5.80 -6.02
CA ARG A 88 -10.44 -7.16 -6.53
C ARG A 88 -10.46 -8.23 -5.44
N TRP A 89 -10.09 -7.87 -4.21
CA TRP A 89 -10.12 -8.73 -3.03
C TRP A 89 -11.54 -8.87 -2.44
N LEU A 90 -12.35 -7.80 -2.46
CA LEU A 90 -13.66 -7.77 -1.79
C LEU A 90 -14.62 -8.95 -2.13
N PRO A 91 -14.72 -9.43 -3.39
CA PRO A 91 -15.51 -10.61 -3.73
C PRO A 91 -14.98 -11.90 -3.09
N THR A 92 -13.65 -12.08 -2.97
CA THR A 92 -13.04 -13.30 -2.38
C THR A 92 -13.38 -13.46 -0.90
N TYR A 93 -13.60 -12.35 -0.19
CA TYR A 93 -14.10 -12.37 1.18
C TYR A 93 -15.59 -12.73 1.26
N ARG A 94 -16.41 -12.23 0.32
CA ARG A 94 -17.87 -12.43 0.32
C ARG A 94 -18.29 -13.85 -0.10
N SER A 95 -17.51 -14.51 -0.95
CA SER A 95 -17.76 -15.88 -1.41
C SER A 95 -17.40 -16.92 -0.32
N ARG A 96 -18.32 -17.16 0.62
CA ARG A 96 -18.14 -18.15 1.71
C ARG A 96 -18.23 -19.60 1.23
N THR A 97 -18.78 -19.87 0.06
CA THR A 97 -19.08 -21.23 -0.42
C THR A 97 -18.32 -21.55 -1.70
N GLN A 98 -17.29 -22.39 -1.63
CA GLN A 98 -16.93 -23.30 -2.72
C GLN A 98 -16.29 -24.56 -2.14
N LEU A 99 -16.93 -25.67 -2.47
CA LEU A 99 -16.47 -27.03 -2.31
C LEU A 99 -15.46 -27.28 -3.45
N ILE A 100 -14.26 -27.80 -3.12
CA ILE A 100 -13.30 -28.47 -4.03
C ILE A 100 -12.47 -27.61 -5.02
N GLU A 101 -12.43 -26.26 -4.95
CA GLU A 101 -11.46 -25.46 -5.73
C GLU A 101 -10.28 -24.91 -4.90
N ALA A 102 -9.12 -24.73 -5.55
CA ALA A 102 -7.90 -24.20 -4.93
C ALA A 102 -8.17 -22.82 -4.28
N VAL A 103 -7.88 -22.69 -2.98
CA VAL A 103 -8.15 -21.48 -2.22
C VAL A 103 -7.19 -20.35 -2.64
N PRO A 104 -7.68 -19.19 -3.10
CA PRO A 104 -6.82 -18.06 -3.46
C PRO A 104 -6.00 -17.56 -2.25
N ALA A 105 -4.72 -17.24 -2.48
CA ALA A 105 -3.79 -16.79 -1.44
C ALA A 105 -4.30 -15.59 -0.62
N GLU A 106 -4.96 -14.63 -1.27
CA GLU A 106 -5.51 -13.40 -0.69
C GLU A 106 -6.71 -13.63 0.23
N ARG A 107 -7.34 -14.82 0.21
CA ARG A 107 -8.37 -15.18 1.20
C ARG A 107 -7.82 -15.25 2.62
N SER A 108 -6.52 -15.49 2.74
CA SER A 108 -5.85 -15.56 4.03
C SER A 108 -5.64 -14.18 4.67
N PHE A 109 -5.89 -13.08 3.95
CA PHE A 109 -5.65 -11.74 4.47
C PHE A 109 -6.49 -11.44 5.72
N PRO A 110 -5.87 -10.99 6.82
CA PRO A 110 -6.62 -10.58 8.00
C PRO A 110 -7.29 -9.23 7.72
N ILE A 111 -8.62 -9.21 7.76
CA ILE A 111 -9.45 -8.02 7.49
C ILE A 111 -9.01 -6.80 8.29
N PRO A 112 -8.72 -6.90 9.62
CA PRO A 112 -8.30 -5.73 10.38
C PRO A 112 -7.03 -5.10 9.81
N VAL A 113 -6.09 -5.89 9.31
CA VAL A 113 -4.83 -5.40 8.74
C VAL A 113 -5.06 -4.75 7.38
N VAL A 114 -5.93 -5.31 6.53
CA VAL A 114 -6.29 -4.70 5.24
C VAL A 114 -6.93 -3.33 5.45
N LEU A 115 -7.90 -3.24 6.37
CA LEU A 115 -8.58 -1.99 6.68
C LEU A 115 -7.64 -0.98 7.34
N ALA A 116 -6.80 -1.41 8.29
CA ALA A 116 -5.83 -0.54 8.95
C ALA A 116 -4.79 -0.01 7.94
N HIS A 117 -4.26 -0.87 7.06
CA HIS A 117 -3.33 -0.45 6.01
C HIS A 117 -3.97 0.59 5.08
N GLY A 118 -5.20 0.35 4.62
CA GLY A 118 -5.92 1.29 3.75
C GLY A 118 -6.21 2.64 4.44
N ALA A 119 -6.64 2.60 5.70
CA ALA A 119 -6.89 3.81 6.49
C ALA A 119 -5.59 4.62 6.72
N LEU A 120 -4.51 3.94 7.12
CA LEU A 120 -3.21 4.58 7.30
C LEU A 120 -2.67 5.15 5.99
N ALA A 121 -2.86 4.48 4.85
CA ALA A 121 -2.50 5.01 3.55
C ALA A 121 -3.26 6.32 3.23
N ALA A 122 -4.57 6.36 3.47
CA ALA A 122 -5.37 7.57 3.29
C ALA A 122 -4.91 8.70 4.22
N THR A 123 -4.65 8.41 5.50
CA THR A 123 -4.10 9.38 6.44
C THR A 123 -2.72 9.89 6.00
N THR A 124 -1.86 9.00 5.49
CA THR A 124 -0.51 9.37 5.00
C THR A 124 -0.62 10.38 3.86
N ILE A 125 -1.56 10.21 2.91
CA ILE A 125 -1.79 11.18 1.84
C ILE A 125 -2.14 12.56 2.40
N VAL A 126 -3.06 12.62 3.37
CA VAL A 126 -3.46 13.89 3.98
C VAL A 126 -2.29 14.54 4.70
N VAL A 127 -1.52 13.79 5.48
CA VAL A 127 -0.39 14.35 6.24
C VAL A 127 0.76 14.78 5.32
N VAL A 128 1.03 14.04 4.24
CA VAL A 128 2.01 14.43 3.21
C VAL A 128 1.56 15.72 2.50
N LEU A 129 0.28 15.83 2.15
CA LEU A 129 -0.28 17.06 1.55
C LEU A 129 -0.13 18.24 2.51
N LEU A 130 -0.50 18.07 3.79
CA LEU A 130 -0.35 19.12 4.80
C LEU A 130 1.11 19.52 5.00
N ALA A 131 2.05 18.57 4.96
CA ALA A 131 3.48 18.85 5.02
C ALA A 131 3.97 19.68 3.82
N ASN A 132 3.58 19.31 2.58
CA ASN A 132 3.92 20.10 1.38
C ASN A 132 3.29 21.50 1.37
N LEU A 133 2.17 21.69 2.08
CA LEU A 133 1.54 22.99 2.27
C LEU A 133 2.15 23.82 3.43
N GLY A 134 3.22 23.32 4.07
CA GLY A 134 3.92 24.01 5.14
C GLY A 134 3.25 23.93 6.52
N VAL A 135 2.29 23.03 6.72
CA VAL A 135 1.56 22.91 7.99
C VAL A 135 2.41 22.17 9.04
N GLY A 136 2.52 22.76 10.24
CA GLY A 136 3.15 22.15 11.42
C GLY A 136 4.67 21.98 11.33
N GLY A 137 5.39 23.07 11.04
CA GLY A 137 6.82 23.11 10.69
C GLY A 137 7.80 22.38 11.63
N SER A 138 8.94 22.03 11.01
CA SER A 138 10.07 21.14 11.38
C SER A 138 9.66 19.72 11.81
#